data_AF-A0A3N4LH16-F1
#
_entry.id   AF-A0A3N4LH16-F1
#
_cell.length_a   1.000
_cell.length_b   1.000
_cell.length_c   1.000
_cell.angle_alpha   90.00
_cell.angle_beta   90.00
_cell.angle_gamma   90.00
#
_symmetry.space_group_name_H-M   'P 1'
#
loop_
_entity.id
_entity.type
_entity.pdbx_description
1 polymer ?
#
loop_
_entity_poly.entity_id
_entity_poly.type
_entity_poly.pdbx_seq_one_letter_code
_entity_poly.pdbx_strand_id
1 'polypeptide(L)'
;MAPAITQDQPPSIVDNIKHHRLTKTVLPFINGGLSGMAATTIIQPIDMIKVRIQLAGEASPLAITRQIIASGNVLDLYSGLSAGLLRQAVYTTARMGFFGTFMNHFNHKSMRESREVTFGERAIASLSAGGLGAILGNPADLALIRMQSDGLRPVAKRANYTGVINALSRISKTEGVTALWNGCLPTVARAMALNFGQLAFFSEAKAQLKRFDGTLSRGQQSLAASMVAGFFASFFSLPFDFVKTRLQKQGKGADKRYNGVLDCVKKVIKEEGIGRFYRGFGTYYVRIAPHAMLTVLFADMLASWTRW
;
A
#
# COMPACT_ATOMS: atom_id res chain seq x y z
N MET A 1 11.08 -49.57 -43.15
CA MET A 1 11.52 -48.61 -42.13
C MET A 1 10.41 -47.61 -41.91
N ALA A 2 9.60 -47.83 -40.87
CA ALA A 2 8.49 -46.94 -40.50
C ALA A 2 9.03 -45.80 -39.62
N PRO A 3 8.53 -44.55 -39.77
CA PRO A 3 8.93 -43.44 -38.92
C PRO A 3 8.33 -43.58 -37.52
N ALA A 4 9.14 -43.27 -36.52
CA ALA A 4 8.77 -43.32 -35.11
C ALA A 4 7.66 -42.30 -34.81
N ILE A 5 6.56 -42.81 -34.28
CA ILE A 5 5.48 -42.05 -33.67
C ILE A 5 6.05 -41.41 -32.40
N THR A 6 6.30 -40.09 -32.43
CA THR A 6 6.50 -39.31 -31.20
C THR A 6 5.23 -39.41 -30.37
N GLN A 7 5.32 -40.14 -29.27
CA GLN A 7 4.28 -40.27 -28.26
C GLN A 7 3.87 -38.88 -27.76
N ASP A 8 2.59 -38.53 -27.91
CA ASP A 8 1.93 -37.49 -27.14
C ASP A 8 2.12 -37.79 -25.64
N GLN A 9 2.99 -37.03 -24.98
CA GLN A 9 3.03 -37.05 -23.53
C GLN A 9 1.69 -36.51 -23.00
N PRO A 10 1.04 -37.17 -22.04
CA PRO A 10 -0.20 -36.65 -21.47
C PRO A 10 0.08 -35.26 -20.87
N PRO A 11 -0.83 -34.27 -21.02
CA PRO A 11 -0.65 -32.96 -20.43
C PRO A 11 -0.38 -33.13 -18.94
N SER A 12 0.70 -32.50 -18.48
CA SER A 12 1.13 -32.67 -17.10
C SER A 12 -0.01 -32.24 -16.16
N ILE A 13 -0.13 -32.85 -14.98
CA ILE A 13 -1.13 -32.47 -13.97
C ILE A 13 -1.06 -30.96 -13.69
N VAL A 14 0.14 -30.37 -13.83
CA VAL A 14 0.41 -28.94 -13.71
C VAL A 14 -0.28 -28.11 -14.81
N ASP A 15 -0.36 -28.59 -16.04
CA ASP A 15 -1.04 -27.90 -17.15
C ASP A 15 -2.56 -27.94 -16.99
N ASN A 16 -3.12 -29.07 -16.54
CA ASN A 16 -4.54 -29.18 -16.20
C ASN A 16 -4.94 -28.25 -15.04
N ILE A 17 -4.08 -28.08 -14.04
CA ILE A 17 -4.30 -27.14 -12.94
C ILE A 17 -4.22 -25.69 -13.44
N LYS A 18 -3.26 -25.33 -14.30
CA LYS A 18 -3.11 -23.97 -14.86
C LYS A 18 -4.29 -23.54 -15.74
N HIS A 19 -4.93 -24.48 -16.45
CA HIS A 19 -6.06 -24.19 -17.34
C HIS A 19 -7.42 -24.08 -16.61
N HIS A 20 -7.51 -24.48 -15.34
CA HIS A 20 -8.74 -24.38 -14.57
C HIS A 20 -9.14 -22.90 -14.34
N ARG A 21 -10.43 -22.56 -14.53
CA ARG A 21 -10.98 -21.18 -14.38
C ARG A 21 -10.59 -20.55 -13.03
N LEU A 22 -10.54 -21.36 -11.97
CA LEU A 22 -10.12 -20.92 -10.64
C LEU A 22 -8.64 -20.54 -10.60
N THR A 23 -7.75 -21.29 -11.25
CA THR A 23 -6.31 -21.02 -11.24
C THR A 23 -5.98 -19.75 -12.03
N LYS A 24 -6.59 -19.53 -13.20
CA LYS A 24 -6.45 -18.25 -13.94
C LYS A 24 -6.95 -17.05 -13.15
N THR A 25 -7.97 -17.25 -12.33
CA THR A 25 -8.50 -16.18 -11.48
C THR A 25 -7.61 -15.98 -10.27
N VAL A 26 -7.23 -17.01 -9.53
CA VAL A 26 -6.59 -16.92 -8.21
C VAL A 26 -5.07 -16.73 -8.29
N LEU A 27 -4.39 -17.24 -9.31
CA LEU A 27 -2.93 -17.20 -9.43
C LEU A 27 -2.36 -15.76 -9.45
N PRO A 28 -2.96 -14.78 -10.17
CA PRO A 28 -2.54 -13.38 -10.05
C PRO A 28 -2.69 -12.80 -8.63
N PHE A 29 -3.68 -13.25 -7.87
CA PHE A 29 -3.91 -12.80 -6.48
C PHE A 29 -2.83 -13.34 -5.55
N ILE A 30 -2.50 -14.63 -5.69
CA ILE A 30 -1.44 -15.27 -4.92
C ILE A 30 -0.09 -14.61 -5.25
N ASN A 31 0.22 -14.43 -6.53
CA ASN A 31 1.47 -13.80 -6.96
C ASN A 31 1.57 -12.34 -6.49
N GLY A 32 0.50 -11.57 -6.58
CA GLY A 32 0.45 -10.18 -6.09
C GLY A 32 0.54 -10.08 -4.56
N GLY A 33 -0.08 -11.00 -3.83
CA GLY A 33 0.01 -11.07 -2.37
C GLY A 33 1.40 -11.47 -1.89
N LEU A 34 1.97 -12.55 -2.46
CA LEU A 34 3.29 -13.07 -2.11
C LEU A 34 4.41 -12.08 -2.45
N SER A 35 4.37 -11.44 -3.63
CA SER A 35 5.35 -10.39 -3.99
C SER A 35 5.30 -9.23 -2.98
N GLY A 36 4.10 -8.76 -2.62
CA GLY A 36 3.95 -7.70 -1.63
C GLY A 36 4.45 -8.10 -0.24
N MET A 37 4.21 -9.35 0.17
CA MET A 37 4.69 -9.87 1.46
C MET A 37 6.22 -10.03 1.48
N ALA A 38 6.82 -10.53 0.40
CA ALA A 38 8.28 -10.62 0.26
C ALA A 38 8.95 -9.25 0.29
N ALA A 39 8.40 -8.28 -0.44
CA ALA A 39 8.87 -6.90 -0.40
C ALA A 39 8.76 -6.29 1.01
N THR A 40 7.66 -6.56 1.71
CA THR A 40 7.45 -6.09 3.10
C THR A 40 8.51 -6.65 4.04
N THR A 41 8.87 -7.92 3.94
CA THR A 41 9.91 -8.54 4.78
C THR A 41 11.27 -7.88 4.61
N ILE A 42 11.64 -7.51 3.37
CA ILE A 42 12.92 -6.85 3.09
C ILE A 42 12.91 -5.39 3.55
N ILE A 43 11.80 -4.69 3.38
CA ILE A 43 11.68 -3.26 3.69
C ILE A 43 11.40 -3.00 5.18
N GLN A 44 10.94 -4.01 5.93
CA GLN A 44 10.52 -3.87 7.34
C GLN A 44 11.53 -3.12 8.23
N PRO A 45 12.86 -3.38 8.19
CA PRO A 45 13.82 -2.62 8.99
C PRO A 45 13.82 -1.12 8.68
N ILE A 46 13.67 -0.76 7.40
CA ILE A 46 13.60 0.63 6.94
C ILE A 46 12.30 1.27 7.42
N ASP A 47 11.17 0.56 7.29
CA ASP A 47 9.88 1.05 7.76
C ASP A 47 9.84 1.25 9.28
N MET A 48 10.48 0.36 10.05
CA MET A 48 10.65 0.50 11.49
C MET A 48 11.39 1.78 11.85
N ILE A 49 12.57 2.00 11.25
CA ILE A 49 13.38 3.20 11.50
C ILE A 49 12.57 4.45 11.17
N LYS A 50 11.91 4.47 10.01
CA LYS A 50 11.06 5.57 9.56
C LYS A 50 9.95 5.89 10.56
N VAL A 51 9.19 4.89 11.02
CA VAL A 51 8.09 5.13 11.97
C VAL A 51 8.63 5.70 13.27
N ARG A 52 9.81 5.25 13.72
CA ARG A 52 10.47 5.81 14.89
C ARG A 52 10.90 7.27 14.71
N ILE A 53 11.46 7.65 13.56
CA ILE A 53 11.79 9.05 13.25
C ILE A 53 10.53 9.92 13.29
N GLN A 54 9.45 9.45 12.65
CA GLN A 54 8.19 10.20 12.55
C GLN A 54 7.56 10.45 13.92
N LEU A 55 7.65 9.48 14.84
CA LEU A 55 7.08 9.56 16.17
C LEU A 55 7.97 10.28 17.17
N ALA A 56 9.28 9.99 17.20
CA ALA A 56 10.22 10.59 18.14
C ALA A 56 10.51 12.08 17.84
N GLY A 57 10.43 12.50 16.56
CA GLY A 57 10.80 13.85 16.14
C GLY A 57 12.32 14.01 15.99
N GLU A 58 12.75 14.49 14.81
CA GLU A 58 14.13 14.86 14.42
C GLU A 58 15.26 13.99 15.02
N ALA A 59 15.11 12.67 15.00
CA ALA A 59 16.18 11.74 15.32
C ALA A 59 16.89 11.28 14.03
N SER A 60 18.22 11.28 14.05
CA SER A 60 19.03 10.77 12.93
C SER A 60 18.75 9.28 12.69
N PRO A 61 18.55 8.83 11.44
CA PRO A 61 18.34 7.41 11.12
C PRO A 61 19.41 6.50 11.72
N LEU A 62 20.67 6.94 11.67
CA LEU A 62 21.82 6.20 12.21
C LEU A 62 21.78 6.10 13.73
N ALA A 63 21.30 7.14 14.42
CA ALA A 63 21.17 7.14 15.87
C ALA A 63 20.12 6.12 16.32
N ILE A 64 18.97 6.04 15.63
CA ILE A 64 17.92 5.07 15.93
C ILE A 64 18.41 3.65 15.65
N THR A 65 19.05 3.41 14.50
CA THR A 65 19.60 2.09 14.18
C THR A 65 20.61 1.64 15.23
N ARG A 66 21.55 2.53 15.61
CA ARG A 66 22.52 2.26 16.66
C ARG A 66 21.85 2.00 18.01
N GLN A 67 20.80 2.74 18.36
CA GLN A 67 20.06 2.55 19.60
C GLN A 67 19.35 1.19 19.66
N ILE A 68 18.75 0.73 18.55
CA ILE A 68 18.08 -0.57 18.46
C ILE A 68 19.10 -1.72 18.56
N ILE A 69 20.24 -1.60 17.87
CA ILE A 69 21.31 -2.60 17.93
C ILE A 69 21.93 -2.62 19.34
N ALA A 70 22.14 -1.45 19.96
CA ALA A 70 22.66 -1.32 21.31
C ALA A 70 21.69 -1.81 22.40
N SER A 71 20.37 -1.89 22.12
CA SER A 71 19.40 -2.49 23.04
C SER A 71 19.44 -4.03 23.08
N GLY A 72 20.29 -4.68 22.28
CA GLY A 72 20.63 -6.10 22.42
C GLY A 72 19.79 -7.08 21.58
N ASN A 73 18.76 -6.61 20.86
CA ASN A 73 17.94 -7.46 19.99
C ASN A 73 17.79 -6.87 18.58
N VAL A 74 18.58 -7.37 17.63
CA VAL A 74 18.49 -6.98 16.20
C VAL A 74 17.12 -7.33 15.60
N LEU A 75 16.43 -8.34 16.15
CA LEU A 75 15.08 -8.72 15.75
C LEU A 75 14.03 -7.63 16.05
N ASP A 76 14.32 -6.64 16.89
CA ASP A 76 13.43 -5.51 17.11
C ASP A 76 13.22 -4.66 15.85
N LEU A 77 14.13 -4.73 14.86
CA LEU A 77 13.94 -4.13 13.53
C LEU A 77 12.77 -4.76 12.77
N TYR A 78 12.43 -6.01 13.09
CA TYR A 78 11.30 -6.74 12.49
C TYR A 78 10.03 -6.69 13.34
N SER A 79 10.02 -5.92 14.44
CA SER A 79 8.79 -5.73 15.21
C SER A 79 7.69 -5.15 14.31
N GLY A 80 6.49 -5.72 14.43
CA GLY A 80 5.37 -5.39 13.55
C GLY A 80 5.36 -6.11 12.20
N LEU A 81 6.36 -6.94 11.84
CA LEU A 81 6.36 -7.68 10.57
C LEU A 81 5.06 -8.47 10.36
N SER A 82 4.59 -9.19 11.39
CA SER A 82 3.34 -9.95 11.32
C SER A 82 2.12 -9.06 11.02
N ALA A 83 2.11 -7.82 11.51
CA ALA A 83 1.07 -6.85 11.20
C ALA A 83 1.22 -6.27 9.78
N GLY A 84 2.46 -6.07 9.31
CA GLY A 84 2.75 -5.68 7.93
C GLY A 84 2.32 -6.73 6.91
N LEU A 85 2.58 -8.00 7.20
CA LEU A 85 2.14 -9.14 6.38
C LEU A 85 0.60 -9.27 6.38
N LEU A 86 -0.04 -9.18 7.55
CA LEU A 86 -1.50 -9.20 7.64
C LEU A 86 -2.12 -8.04 6.85
N ARG A 87 -1.55 -6.84 6.96
CA ARG A 87 -1.98 -5.67 6.20
C ARG A 87 -1.91 -5.95 4.71
N GLN A 88 -0.80 -6.50 4.22
CA GLN A 88 -0.63 -6.79 2.80
C GLN A 88 -1.64 -7.84 2.33
N ALA A 89 -1.85 -8.90 3.11
CA ALA A 89 -2.81 -9.95 2.79
C ALA A 89 -4.25 -9.41 2.72
N VAL A 90 -4.69 -8.66 3.74
CA VAL A 90 -6.06 -8.13 3.82
C VAL A 90 -6.29 -7.04 2.78
N TYR A 91 -5.39 -6.05 2.68
CA TYR A 91 -5.54 -4.92 1.77
C TYR A 91 -5.53 -5.37 0.31
N THR A 92 -4.59 -6.24 -0.08
CA THR A 92 -4.45 -6.71 -1.46
C THR A 92 -5.66 -7.55 -1.87
N THR A 93 -6.05 -8.50 -1.02
CA THR A 93 -7.21 -9.37 -1.27
C THR A 93 -8.50 -8.56 -1.39
N ALA A 94 -8.75 -7.67 -0.43
CA ALA A 94 -9.94 -6.81 -0.45
C ALA A 94 -9.96 -5.90 -1.67
N ARG A 95 -8.86 -5.21 -1.96
CA ARG A 95 -8.76 -4.31 -3.11
C ARG A 95 -9.02 -5.05 -4.42
N MET A 96 -8.37 -6.19 -4.65
CA MET A 96 -8.57 -6.94 -5.88
C MET A 96 -9.97 -7.53 -5.98
N GLY A 97 -10.52 -8.05 -4.87
CA GLY A 97 -11.89 -8.58 -4.82
C GLY A 97 -12.92 -7.51 -5.15
N PHE A 98 -12.88 -6.35 -4.49
CA PHE A 98 -13.77 -5.23 -4.81
C PHE A 98 -13.57 -4.71 -6.22
N PHE A 99 -12.32 -4.56 -6.67
CA PHE A 99 -12.03 -4.11 -8.03
C PHE A 99 -12.59 -5.06 -9.08
N GLY A 100 -12.41 -6.37 -8.91
CA GLY A 100 -12.95 -7.39 -9.79
C GLY A 100 -14.48 -7.37 -9.84
N THR A 101 -15.14 -7.28 -8.68
CA THR A 101 -16.61 -7.17 -8.59
C THR A 101 -17.13 -5.93 -9.31
N PHE A 102 -16.55 -4.76 -9.03
CA PHE A 102 -16.95 -3.52 -9.69
C PHE A 102 -16.66 -3.55 -11.19
N MET A 103 -15.53 -4.12 -11.60
CA MET A 103 -15.19 -4.20 -13.02
C MET A 103 -16.06 -5.19 -13.78
N ASN A 104 -16.43 -6.33 -13.19
CA ASN A 104 -17.41 -7.23 -13.78
C ASN A 104 -18.78 -6.55 -13.96
N HIS A 105 -19.22 -5.77 -12.97
CA HIS A 105 -20.46 -5.00 -13.08
C HIS A 105 -20.41 -4.00 -14.25
N PHE A 106 -19.34 -3.20 -14.34
CA PHE A 106 -19.20 -2.25 -15.44
C PHE A 106 -18.98 -2.93 -16.80
N ASN A 107 -18.27 -4.05 -16.86
CA ASN A 107 -18.12 -4.85 -18.08
C ASN A 107 -19.48 -5.35 -18.58
N HIS A 108 -20.32 -5.91 -17.71
CA HIS A 108 -21.67 -6.34 -18.09
C HIS A 108 -22.54 -5.18 -18.63
N LYS A 109 -22.46 -4.01 -17.99
CA LYS A 109 -23.14 -2.80 -18.48
C LYS A 109 -22.61 -2.37 -19.85
N SER A 110 -21.29 -2.33 -19.99
CA SER A 110 -20.60 -1.92 -21.21
C SER A 110 -20.85 -2.85 -22.39
N MET A 111 -20.92 -4.16 -22.16
CA MET A 111 -21.27 -5.16 -23.18
C MET A 111 -22.70 -5.02 -23.67
N ARG A 112 -23.65 -4.66 -22.79
CA ARG A 112 -25.05 -4.36 -23.20
C ARG A 112 -25.16 -3.13 -24.07
N GLU A 113 -24.27 -2.17 -23.87
CA GLU A 113 -24.21 -0.89 -24.58
C GLU A 113 -23.25 -0.94 -25.79
N SER A 114 -22.70 -2.11 -26.15
CA SER A 114 -21.73 -2.32 -27.24
C SER A 114 -20.55 -1.33 -27.23
N ARG A 115 -20.11 -0.93 -26.03
CA ARG A 115 -18.98 -0.01 -25.83
C ARG A 115 -17.92 -0.63 -24.93
N GLU A 116 -16.78 0.03 -24.83
CA GLU A 116 -15.75 -0.30 -23.83
C GLU A 116 -16.01 0.41 -22.49
N VAL A 117 -15.49 -0.18 -21.41
CA VAL A 117 -15.55 0.42 -20.07
C VAL A 117 -14.79 1.73 -20.11
N THR A 118 -15.49 2.81 -19.76
CA THR A 118 -14.96 4.17 -19.80
C THR A 118 -13.89 4.38 -18.74
N PHE A 119 -13.07 5.41 -18.94
CA PHE A 119 -12.08 5.82 -17.94
C PHE A 119 -12.74 6.13 -16.58
N GLY A 120 -13.89 6.81 -16.57
CA GLY A 120 -14.63 7.13 -15.35
C GLY A 120 -15.07 5.90 -14.57
N GLU A 121 -15.60 4.87 -15.25
CA GLU A 121 -16.00 3.61 -14.61
C GLU A 121 -14.80 2.85 -14.03
N ARG A 122 -13.66 2.82 -14.73
CA ARG A 122 -12.40 2.24 -14.21
C ARG A 122 -11.89 3.01 -13.00
N ALA A 123 -11.98 4.34 -13.03
CA ALA A 123 -11.58 5.19 -11.91
C ALA A 123 -12.47 4.94 -10.69
N ILE A 124 -13.80 4.92 -10.86
CA ILE A 124 -14.75 4.62 -9.78
C ILE A 124 -14.47 3.23 -9.18
N ALA A 125 -14.30 2.21 -10.02
CA ALA A 125 -13.97 0.86 -9.55
C ALA A 125 -12.67 0.84 -8.71
N SER A 126 -11.62 1.52 -9.18
CA SER A 126 -10.32 1.54 -8.48
C SER A 126 -10.33 2.37 -7.20
N LEU A 127 -11.01 3.53 -7.21
CA LEU A 127 -11.13 4.40 -6.04
C LEU A 127 -11.94 3.72 -4.94
N SER A 128 -13.11 3.16 -5.29
CA SER A 128 -13.98 2.44 -4.36
C SER A 128 -13.29 1.19 -3.81
N ALA A 129 -12.64 0.40 -4.67
CA ALA A 129 -11.91 -0.78 -4.23
C ALA A 129 -10.72 -0.44 -3.32
N GLY A 130 -9.98 0.63 -3.62
CA GLY A 130 -8.90 1.11 -2.78
C GLY A 130 -9.37 1.65 -1.43
N GLY A 131 -10.49 2.37 -1.41
CA GLY A 131 -11.12 2.89 -0.20
C GLY A 131 -11.66 1.78 0.71
N LEU A 132 -12.46 0.87 0.17
CA LEU A 132 -12.99 -0.27 0.92
C LEU A 132 -11.87 -1.21 1.39
N GLY A 133 -10.85 -1.45 0.56
CA GLY A 133 -9.66 -2.20 0.96
C GLY A 133 -8.92 -1.53 2.13
N ALA A 134 -8.82 -0.21 2.15
CA ALA A 134 -8.21 0.54 3.25
C ALA A 134 -9.05 0.44 4.55
N ILE A 135 -10.39 0.45 4.46
CA ILE A 135 -11.27 0.25 5.63
C ILE A 135 -11.03 -1.12 6.26
N LEU A 136 -10.96 -2.18 5.44
CA LEU A 136 -10.71 -3.54 5.91
C LEU A 136 -9.28 -3.73 6.40
N GLY A 137 -8.31 -3.04 5.81
CA GLY A 137 -6.90 -3.09 6.20
C GLY A 137 -6.55 -2.27 7.45
N ASN A 138 -7.40 -1.33 7.87
CA ASN A 138 -7.08 -0.40 8.95
C ASN A 138 -6.73 -1.06 10.30
N PRO A 139 -7.38 -2.17 10.74
CA PRO A 139 -6.98 -2.86 11.96
C PRO A 139 -5.51 -3.33 11.92
N ALA A 140 -5.06 -3.87 10.79
CA ALA A 140 -3.68 -4.31 10.61
C ALA A 140 -2.70 -3.13 10.54
N ASP A 141 -3.09 -2.02 9.88
CA ASP A 141 -2.33 -0.76 9.88
C ASP A 141 -2.13 -0.22 11.30
N LEU A 142 -3.20 -0.21 12.11
CA LEU A 142 -3.14 0.28 13.48
C LEU A 142 -2.23 -0.61 14.33
N ALA A 143 -2.36 -1.94 14.22
CA ALA A 143 -1.52 -2.88 14.93
C ALA A 143 -0.04 -2.70 14.56
N LEU A 144 0.27 -2.57 13.27
CA LEU A 144 1.63 -2.32 12.77
C LEU A 144 2.26 -1.09 13.42
N ILE A 145 1.56 0.05 13.36
CA ILE A 145 2.06 1.31 13.91
C ILE A 145 2.28 1.20 15.42
N ARG A 146 1.37 0.54 16.15
CA ARG A 146 1.52 0.39 17.59
C ARG A 146 2.70 -0.49 17.97
N MET A 147 2.85 -1.63 17.31
CA MET A 147 3.97 -2.55 17.52
C MET A 147 5.31 -1.85 17.24
N GLN A 148 5.38 -1.06 16.16
CA GLN A 148 6.58 -0.29 15.80
C GLN A 148 6.87 0.86 16.77
N SER A 149 5.82 1.52 17.31
CA SER A 149 5.94 2.62 18.26
C SER A 149 6.24 2.18 19.69
N ASP A 150 5.95 0.93 20.05
CA ASP A 150 5.97 0.47 21.44
C ASP A 150 7.36 0.58 22.07
N GLY A 151 8.41 0.32 21.30
CA GLY A 151 9.80 0.45 21.74
C GLY A 151 10.24 1.89 22.07
N LEU A 152 9.50 2.91 21.63
CA LEU A 152 9.76 4.31 21.97
C LEU A 152 9.17 4.70 23.33
N ARG A 153 8.26 3.88 23.87
CA ARG A 153 7.63 4.17 25.16
C ARG A 153 8.63 3.88 26.30
N PRO A 154 8.53 4.61 27.42
CA PRO A 154 9.25 4.27 28.64
C PRO A 154 9.00 2.81 29.00
N VAL A 155 10.02 2.09 29.49
CA VAL A 155 9.98 0.64 29.74
C VAL A 155 8.73 0.22 30.55
N ALA A 156 8.34 1.03 31.54
CA ALA A 156 7.17 0.81 32.39
C ALA A 156 5.80 0.92 31.67
N LYS A 157 5.73 1.56 30.50
CA LYS A 157 4.49 1.78 29.71
C LYS A 157 4.47 1.02 28.38
N ARG A 158 5.44 0.14 28.14
CA ARG A 158 5.49 -0.71 26.95
C ARG A 158 4.43 -1.80 27.03
N ALA A 159 3.71 -2.01 25.93
CA ALA A 159 2.69 -3.05 25.83
C ALA A 159 3.30 -4.43 25.49
N ASN A 160 4.55 -4.45 24.99
CA ASN A 160 5.33 -5.62 24.59
C ASN A 160 4.52 -6.58 23.74
N TYR A 161 4.03 -6.08 22.60
CA TYR A 161 3.23 -6.86 21.67
C TYR A 161 4.04 -8.01 21.07
N THR A 162 3.58 -9.26 21.25
CA THR A 162 4.26 -10.45 20.73
C THR A 162 3.97 -10.72 19.25
N GLY A 163 2.88 -10.16 18.72
CA GLY A 163 2.45 -10.37 17.34
C GLY A 163 1.14 -9.66 17.03
N VAL A 164 0.74 -9.68 15.74
CA VAL A 164 -0.45 -8.96 15.28
C VAL A 164 -1.74 -9.41 15.98
N ILE A 165 -1.93 -10.72 16.21
CA ILE A 165 -3.13 -11.24 16.88
C ILE A 165 -3.18 -10.78 18.35
N ASN A 166 -2.03 -10.81 19.03
CA ASN A 166 -1.93 -10.29 20.40
C ASN A 166 -2.22 -8.79 20.44
N ALA A 167 -1.68 -8.02 19.48
CA ALA A 167 -1.91 -6.59 19.37
C ALA A 167 -3.39 -6.27 19.13
N LEU A 168 -4.03 -6.91 18.14
CA LEU A 168 -5.45 -6.72 17.84
C LEU A 168 -6.33 -7.09 19.03
N SER A 169 -6.06 -8.22 19.70
CA SER A 169 -6.81 -8.66 20.88
C SER A 169 -6.66 -7.68 22.04
N ARG A 170 -5.44 -7.25 22.36
CA ARG A 170 -5.18 -6.27 23.43
C ARG A 170 -5.85 -4.94 23.15
N ILE A 171 -5.68 -4.38 21.94
CA ILE A 171 -6.30 -3.10 21.56
C ILE A 171 -7.82 -3.18 21.68
N SER A 172 -8.42 -4.27 21.19
CA SER A 172 -9.88 -4.46 21.26
C SER A 172 -10.38 -4.58 22.70
N LYS A 173 -9.63 -5.26 23.57
CA LYS A 173 -9.97 -5.43 25.00
C LYS A 173 -9.77 -4.16 25.82
N THR A 174 -8.74 -3.36 25.55
CA THR A 174 -8.40 -2.19 26.37
C THR A 174 -9.05 -0.89 25.87
N GLU A 175 -9.29 -0.76 24.57
CA GLU A 175 -9.80 0.46 23.95
C GLU A 175 -11.14 0.30 23.24
N GLY A 176 -11.63 -0.94 23.13
CA GLY A 176 -12.83 -1.29 22.40
C GLY A 176 -12.57 -1.65 20.93
N VAL A 177 -13.52 -2.37 20.33
CA VAL A 177 -13.42 -2.86 18.94
C VAL A 177 -13.40 -1.72 17.93
N THR A 178 -14.13 -0.64 18.19
CA THR A 178 -14.16 0.55 17.31
C THR A 178 -12.80 1.25 17.25
N ALA A 179 -11.94 1.06 18.25
CA ALA A 179 -10.61 1.65 18.27
C ALA A 179 -9.71 1.13 17.13
N LEU A 180 -10.00 -0.05 16.58
CA LEU A 180 -9.29 -0.63 15.43
C LEU A 180 -9.43 0.21 14.15
N TRP A 181 -10.48 1.04 14.06
CA TRP A 181 -10.72 1.96 12.95
C TRP A 181 -10.27 3.40 13.22
N ASN A 182 -9.58 3.64 14.33
CA ASN A 182 -8.96 4.94 14.58
C ASN A 182 -7.95 5.26 13.47
N GLY A 183 -8.09 6.44 12.86
CA GLY A 183 -7.26 6.84 11.72
C GLY A 183 -7.67 6.21 10.37
N CYS A 184 -8.84 5.57 10.29
CA CYS A 184 -9.37 5.03 9.03
C CYS A 184 -9.61 6.13 7.99
N LEU A 185 -10.29 7.22 8.36
CA LEU A 185 -10.61 8.31 7.44
C LEU A 185 -9.39 8.88 6.69
N PRO A 186 -8.28 9.29 7.35
CA PRO A 186 -7.11 9.76 6.62
C PRO A 186 -6.42 8.64 5.82
N THR A 187 -6.54 7.38 6.23
CA THR A 187 -6.00 6.23 5.48
C THR A 187 -6.76 5.99 4.17
N VAL A 188 -8.08 6.03 4.23
CA VAL A 188 -8.97 5.92 3.06
C VAL A 188 -8.76 7.10 2.11
N ALA A 189 -8.76 8.33 2.64
CA ALA A 189 -8.54 9.53 1.84
C ALA A 189 -7.18 9.49 1.13
N ARG A 190 -6.12 9.07 1.82
CA ARG A 190 -4.79 8.88 1.21
C ARG A 190 -4.81 7.83 0.10
N ALA A 191 -5.48 6.69 0.31
CA ALA A 191 -5.57 5.62 -0.68
C ALA A 191 -6.32 6.06 -1.94
N MET A 192 -7.44 6.78 -1.77
CA MET A 192 -8.21 7.34 -2.88
C MET A 192 -7.40 8.40 -3.63
N ALA A 193 -6.76 9.33 -2.94
CA ALA A 193 -5.94 10.38 -3.55
C ALA A 193 -4.76 9.81 -4.36
N LEU A 194 -4.09 8.78 -3.83
CA LEU A 194 -3.02 8.07 -4.53
C LEU A 194 -3.52 7.39 -5.80
N ASN A 195 -4.63 6.64 -5.70
CA ASN A 195 -5.22 5.96 -6.86
C ASN A 195 -5.74 6.95 -7.92
N PHE A 196 -6.31 8.08 -7.49
CA PHE A 196 -6.75 9.14 -8.39
C PHE A 196 -5.57 9.74 -9.16
N GLY A 197 -4.54 10.19 -8.45
CA GLY A 197 -3.34 10.77 -9.06
C GLY A 197 -2.67 9.78 -10.00
N GLN A 198 -2.62 8.51 -9.64
CA GLN A 198 -2.05 7.48 -10.51
C GLN A 198 -2.91 7.26 -11.76
N LEU A 199 -4.22 7.07 -11.65
CA LEU A 199 -5.06 6.71 -12.81
C LEU A 199 -5.31 7.87 -13.76
N ALA A 200 -5.70 9.04 -13.22
CA ALA A 200 -6.03 10.22 -14.04
C ALA A 200 -4.81 10.68 -14.83
N PHE A 201 -3.67 10.84 -14.16
CA PHE A 201 -2.48 11.39 -14.78
C PHE A 201 -1.70 10.36 -15.58
N PHE A 202 -1.80 9.06 -15.28
CA PHE A 202 -1.25 8.03 -16.17
C PHE A 202 -1.97 8.00 -17.51
N SER A 203 -3.30 8.08 -17.48
CA SER A 203 -4.13 7.99 -18.69
C SER A 203 -3.97 9.24 -19.55
N GLU A 204 -3.97 10.41 -18.92
CA GLU A 204 -3.75 11.69 -19.60
C GLU A 204 -2.32 11.79 -20.16
N ALA A 205 -1.29 11.48 -19.34
CA ALA A 205 0.09 11.52 -19.82
C ALA A 205 0.31 10.57 -21.00
N LYS A 206 -0.30 9.38 -20.98
CA LYS A 206 -0.22 8.42 -22.09
C LYS A 206 -0.97 8.91 -23.33
N ALA A 207 -2.10 9.59 -23.17
CA ALA A 207 -2.83 10.18 -24.28
C ALA A 207 -2.03 11.31 -24.94
N GLN A 208 -1.39 12.16 -24.14
CA GLN A 208 -0.54 13.24 -24.64
C GLN A 208 0.75 12.72 -25.28
N LEU A 209 1.42 11.74 -24.68
CA LEU A 209 2.64 11.13 -25.24
C LEU A 209 2.40 10.35 -26.53
N LYS A 210 1.18 9.88 -26.78
CA LYS A 210 0.79 9.30 -28.08
C LYS A 210 0.55 10.35 -29.16
N ARG A 211 0.22 11.58 -28.77
CA ARG A 211 0.04 12.73 -29.69
C ARG A 211 1.37 13.35 -30.08
N PHE A 212 2.36 13.28 -29.20
CA PHE A 212 3.75 13.60 -29.52
C PHE A 212 4.37 12.43 -30.29
N ASP A 213 4.85 12.75 -31.48
CA ASP A 213 5.29 11.84 -32.54
C ASP A 213 6.26 10.74 -32.09
N GLY A 214 6.24 9.60 -32.80
CA GLY A 214 6.74 8.25 -32.46
C GLY A 214 8.24 8.05 -32.14
N THR A 215 8.90 9.07 -31.61
CA THR A 215 10.28 9.10 -31.14
C THR A 215 10.56 8.21 -29.92
N LEU A 216 9.53 7.90 -29.11
CA LEU A 216 9.66 7.09 -27.90
C LEU A 216 9.05 5.70 -28.10
N SER A 217 9.82 4.66 -27.76
CA SER A 217 9.35 3.28 -27.69
C SER A 217 8.16 3.15 -26.72
N ARG A 218 7.27 2.17 -26.94
CA ARG A 218 6.12 1.86 -26.06
C ARG A 218 6.53 1.69 -24.60
N GLY A 219 7.74 1.18 -24.35
CA GLY A 219 8.34 1.10 -23.01
C GLY A 219 8.66 2.47 -22.43
N GLN A 220 9.31 3.35 -23.20
CA GLN A 220 9.67 4.71 -22.79
C GLN A 220 8.44 5.59 -22.56
N GLN A 221 7.41 5.48 -23.41
CA GLN A 221 6.14 6.18 -23.21
C GLN A 221 5.44 5.73 -21.92
N SER A 222 5.45 4.43 -21.65
CA SER A 222 4.84 3.88 -20.42
C SER A 222 5.64 4.29 -19.18
N LEU A 223 6.97 4.38 -19.28
CA LEU A 223 7.83 4.87 -18.21
C LEU A 223 7.58 6.34 -17.92
N ALA A 224 7.59 7.20 -18.95
CA ALA A 224 7.31 8.63 -18.81
C ALA A 224 5.91 8.89 -18.22
N ALA A 225 4.89 8.19 -18.72
CA ALA A 225 3.54 8.26 -18.16
C ALA A 225 3.48 7.80 -16.69
N SER A 226 4.26 6.76 -16.33
CA SER A 226 4.36 6.28 -14.94
C SER A 226 5.06 7.28 -14.02
N MET A 227 6.08 8.00 -14.51
CA MET A 227 6.76 9.05 -13.74
C MET A 227 5.83 10.22 -13.44
N VAL A 228 5.08 10.69 -14.44
CA VAL A 228 4.08 11.76 -14.28
C VAL A 228 2.97 11.30 -13.32
N ALA A 229 2.44 10.10 -13.52
CA ALA A 229 1.44 9.51 -12.63
C ALA A 229 1.94 9.39 -11.18
N GLY A 230 3.18 8.93 -10.98
CA GLY A 230 3.81 8.81 -9.67
C GLY A 230 4.01 10.17 -8.98
N PHE A 231 4.36 11.21 -9.73
CA PHE A 231 4.47 12.57 -9.22
C PHE A 231 3.11 13.06 -8.70
N PHE A 232 2.05 12.97 -9.52
CA PHE A 232 0.73 13.44 -9.13
C PHE A 232 0.10 12.57 -8.03
N ALA A 233 0.30 11.25 -8.06
CA ALA A 233 -0.09 10.37 -6.97
C ALA A 233 0.55 10.79 -5.65
N SER A 234 1.84 11.16 -5.66
CA SER A 234 2.54 11.68 -4.48
C SER A 234 2.02 13.05 -4.07
N PHE A 235 1.75 13.93 -5.04
CA PHE A 235 1.25 15.29 -4.79
C PHE A 235 -0.12 15.29 -4.11
N PHE A 236 -1.05 14.47 -4.59
CA PHE A 236 -2.38 14.38 -4.00
C PHE A 236 -2.39 13.61 -2.67
N SER A 237 -1.50 12.62 -2.49
CA SER A 237 -1.51 11.80 -1.26
C SER A 237 -0.75 12.41 -0.08
N LEU A 238 0.23 13.28 -0.33
CA LEU A 238 1.10 13.85 0.71
C LEU A 238 0.35 14.67 1.79
N PRO A 239 -0.63 15.54 1.47
CA PRO A 239 -1.39 16.26 2.49
C PRO A 239 -2.13 15.32 3.46
N PHE A 240 -2.66 14.20 2.95
CA PHE A 240 -3.33 13.20 3.78
C PHE A 240 -2.36 12.43 4.67
N ASP A 241 -1.15 12.13 4.18
CA ASP A 241 -0.07 11.53 5.00
C ASP A 241 0.35 12.49 6.12
N PHE A 242 0.46 13.78 5.82
CA PHE A 242 0.78 14.81 6.81
C PHE A 242 -0.28 14.90 7.91
N VAL A 243 -1.57 14.95 7.56
CA VAL A 243 -2.66 14.99 8.55
C VAL A 243 -2.71 13.68 9.36
N LYS A 244 -2.54 12.53 8.71
CA LYS A 244 -2.46 11.22 9.37
C LYS A 244 -1.37 11.20 10.43
N THR A 245 -0.16 11.63 10.07
CA THR A 245 0.99 11.62 10.99
C THR A 245 0.80 12.58 12.17
N ARG A 246 0.26 13.79 11.96
CA ARG A 246 -0.08 14.74 13.05
C ARG A 246 -1.11 14.17 14.03
N LEU A 247 -2.20 13.60 13.50
CA LEU A 247 -3.24 12.99 14.31
C LEU A 247 -2.77 11.74 15.06
N GLN A 248 -1.80 11.01 14.51
CA GLN A 248 -1.21 9.85 15.16
C GLN A 248 -0.14 10.23 16.19
N LYS A 249 0.55 11.36 16.00
CA LYS A 249 1.56 11.86 16.94
C LYS A 249 0.95 12.52 18.18
N GLN A 250 -0.26 13.09 18.09
CA GLN A 250 -0.89 13.70 19.26
C GLN A 250 -1.27 12.66 20.33
N GLY A 251 -1.11 13.04 21.61
CA GLY A 251 -1.48 12.21 22.75
C GLY A 251 -3.01 12.01 22.90
N LYS A 252 -3.41 11.05 23.72
CA LYS A 252 -4.80 10.86 24.14
C LYS A 252 -5.04 11.57 25.47
N GLY A 253 -6.07 12.42 25.57
CA GLY A 253 -6.47 13.07 26.82
C GLY A 253 -7.00 14.49 26.61
N ALA A 254 -6.95 15.32 27.66
CA ALA A 254 -7.36 16.73 27.65
C ALA A 254 -6.42 17.62 26.80
N ASP A 255 -5.20 17.14 26.53
CA ASP A 255 -4.15 17.88 25.81
C ASP A 255 -4.15 17.62 24.28
N LYS A 256 -5.32 17.28 23.72
CA LYS A 256 -5.49 17.01 22.29
C LYS A 256 -5.42 18.32 21.50
N ARG A 257 -4.37 18.48 20.70
CA ARG A 257 -4.24 19.63 19.79
C ARG A 257 -5.26 19.61 18.65
N TYR A 258 -5.70 18.44 18.21
CA TYR A 258 -6.60 18.27 17.07
C TYR A 258 -7.79 17.35 17.41
N ASN A 259 -9.01 17.85 17.19
CA ASN A 259 -10.25 17.11 17.42
C ASN A 259 -10.64 16.17 16.27
N GLY A 260 -9.93 16.25 15.15
CA GLY A 260 -10.17 15.41 13.98
C GLY A 260 -9.38 15.86 12.75
N VAL A 261 -9.62 15.20 11.62
CA VAL A 261 -8.96 15.50 10.32
C VAL A 261 -9.21 16.95 9.90
N LEU A 262 -10.47 17.40 9.90
CA LEU A 262 -10.85 18.75 9.48
C LEU A 262 -10.29 19.83 10.41
N ASP A 263 -10.30 19.58 11.72
CA ASP A 263 -9.72 20.49 12.72
C ASP A 263 -8.20 20.59 12.56
N CYS A 264 -7.53 19.46 12.29
CA CYS A 264 -6.10 19.44 11.96
C CYS A 264 -5.79 20.26 10.71
N VAL A 265 -6.54 20.07 9.63
CA VAL A 265 -6.34 20.82 8.38
C VAL A 265 -6.54 22.31 8.62
N LYS A 266 -7.64 22.70 9.28
CA LYS A 266 -7.96 24.11 9.56
C LYS A 266 -6.89 24.79 10.41
N LYS A 267 -6.43 24.14 11.48
CA LYS A 267 -5.37 24.66 12.35
C LYS A 267 -4.03 24.77 11.63
N VAL A 268 -3.65 23.76 10.86
CA VAL A 268 -2.38 23.79 10.09
C VAL A 268 -2.42 24.91 9.05
N ILE A 269 -3.51 25.09 8.31
CA ILE A 269 -3.64 26.19 7.35
C ILE A 269 -3.52 27.55 8.06
N LYS A 270 -4.17 27.71 9.22
CA LYS A 270 -4.17 28.97 9.98
C LYS A 270 -2.83 29.28 10.64
N GLU A 271 -2.14 28.27 11.18
CA GLU A 271 -0.93 28.45 12.02
C GLU A 271 0.38 28.24 11.25
N GLU A 272 0.42 27.30 10.29
CA GLU A 272 1.64 26.90 9.60
C GLU A 272 1.61 27.20 8.08
N GLY A 273 0.44 27.54 7.53
CA GLY A 273 0.22 27.85 6.12
C GLY A 273 0.08 26.62 5.21
N ILE A 274 -0.44 26.84 3.99
CA ILE A 274 -0.71 25.76 3.01
C ILE A 274 0.58 25.08 2.53
N GLY A 275 1.69 25.83 2.42
CA GLY A 275 2.99 25.28 2.02
C GLY A 275 3.52 24.19 2.98
N ARG A 276 2.98 24.13 4.21
CA ARG A 276 3.41 23.15 5.20
C ARG A 276 3.09 21.71 4.81
N PHE A 277 1.97 21.46 4.14
CA PHE A 277 1.56 20.12 3.70
C PHE A 277 2.55 19.50 2.72
N TYR A 278 3.30 20.31 1.97
CA TYR A 278 4.22 19.86 0.93
C TYR A 278 5.70 19.91 1.36
N ARG A 279 5.99 20.34 2.59
CA ARG A 279 7.36 20.38 3.12
C ARG A 279 7.86 18.94 3.31
N GLY A 280 8.83 18.55 2.49
CA GLY A 280 9.34 17.17 2.42
C GLY A 280 8.81 16.35 1.24
N PHE A 281 8.24 17.00 0.21
CA PHE A 281 7.79 16.30 -0.99
C PHE A 281 8.89 15.48 -1.68
N GLY A 282 10.10 16.04 -1.83
CA GLY A 282 11.23 15.33 -2.45
C GLY A 282 11.62 14.06 -1.71
N THR A 283 11.71 14.12 -0.38
CA THR A 283 11.98 12.93 0.45
C THR A 283 10.84 11.93 0.42
N TYR A 284 9.58 12.38 0.33
CA TYR A 284 8.43 11.50 0.18
C TYR A 284 8.42 10.75 -1.16
N TYR A 285 8.72 11.46 -2.25
CA TYR A 285 8.77 10.88 -3.60
C TYR A 285 9.86 9.81 -3.71
N VAL A 286 11.08 10.14 -3.27
CA VAL A 286 12.22 9.20 -3.24
C VAL A 286 11.94 8.01 -2.33
N ARG A 287 11.12 8.16 -1.28
CA ARG A 287 10.73 7.06 -0.38
C ARG A 287 9.77 6.06 -1.04
N ILE A 288 8.85 6.52 -1.89
CA ILE A 288 7.86 5.64 -2.53
C ILE A 288 8.49 4.78 -3.63
N ALA A 289 9.47 5.34 -4.36
CA ALA A 289 10.06 4.69 -5.53
C ALA A 289 10.67 3.30 -5.22
N PRO A 290 11.51 3.09 -4.19
CA PRO A 290 12.11 1.78 -3.91
C PRO A 290 11.09 0.69 -3.58
N HIS A 291 10.05 1.02 -2.80
CA HIS A 291 9.00 0.05 -2.47
C HIS A 291 8.21 -0.35 -3.72
N ALA A 292 7.87 0.62 -4.57
CA ALA A 292 7.18 0.34 -5.83
C ALA A 292 8.03 -0.52 -6.77
N MET A 293 9.32 -0.19 -6.92
CA MET A 293 10.27 -0.94 -7.76
C MET A 293 10.43 -2.39 -7.28
N LEU A 294 10.68 -2.61 -5.99
CA LEU A 294 10.84 -3.96 -5.44
C LEU A 294 9.57 -4.79 -5.61
N THR A 295 8.39 -4.21 -5.39
CA THR A 295 7.11 -4.92 -5.58
C THR A 295 6.95 -5.38 -7.03
N VAL A 296 7.27 -4.52 -8.00
CA VAL A 296 7.19 -4.86 -9.43
C VAL A 296 8.22 -5.93 -9.80
N LEU A 297 9.47 -5.81 -9.33
CA LEU A 297 10.51 -6.81 -9.58
C LEU A 297 10.13 -8.21 -9.06
N PHE A 298 9.59 -8.29 -7.83
CA PHE A 298 9.12 -9.57 -7.28
C PHE A 298 7.88 -10.08 -8.01
N ALA A 299 6.97 -9.21 -8.42
CA ALA A 299 5.81 -9.61 -9.21
C ALA A 299 6.22 -10.18 -10.57
N ASP A 300 7.20 -9.56 -11.25
CA ASP A 300 7.74 -10.02 -12.52
C ASP A 300 8.49 -11.36 -12.36
N MET A 301 9.29 -11.51 -11.29
CA MET A 301 10.00 -12.76 -10.99
C MET A 301 9.02 -13.92 -10.71
N LEU A 302 7.97 -13.69 -9.92
CA LEU A 302 6.92 -14.70 -9.66
C LEU A 302 6.09 -15.00 -10.91
N ALA A 303 5.83 -13.99 -11.75
CA ALA A 303 5.15 -14.16 -13.02
C ALA A 303 5.98 -14.98 -14.02
N SER A 304 7.30 -14.75 -14.12
CA SER A 304 8.19 -15.59 -14.94
C SER A 304 8.24 -17.03 -14.44
N TRP A 305 8.20 -17.23 -13.11
CA TRP A 305 8.21 -18.55 -12.49
C TRP A 305 6.88 -19.31 -12.61
N THR A 306 5.79 -18.64 -12.99
CA THR A 306 4.46 -19.26 -13.16
C THR A 306 4.06 -19.39 -14.63
N ARG A 307 4.85 -18.83 -15.56
CA ARG A 307 4.65 -18.86 -17.02
C ARG A 307 5.35 -20.02 -17.75
N TRP A 308 5.92 -20.99 -17.03
CA TRP A 308 6.47 -22.21 -17.64
C TRP A 308 5.40 -22.98 -18.40
#